data_AF-A0A7S1T474-F1
#
_entry.id   AF-A0A7S1T474-F1
#
_cell.length_a   1.000
_cell.length_b   1.000
_cell.length_c   1.000
_cell.angle_alpha   90.00
_cell.angle_beta   90.00
_cell.angle_gamma   90.00
#
_symmetry.space_group_name_H-M   'P 1'
#
loop_
_entity.id
_entity.type
_entity.pdbx_description
1 polymer ?
#
loop_
_entity_poly.entity_id
_entity_poly.type
_entity_poly.pdbx_seq_one_letter_code
_entity_poly.pdbx_strand_id
1 'polypeptide(L)'
;SSTAGNAVPAFESIPVLDLSRLGGCGEQRAAFLADLRTIGHNVGFLYVTNHDVGEETCAQALAMATKFFALSAEEKMSIHHSSSPAFRGYIAHAAENTGGLADLREQVEFGVESA
;
A
#
# COMPACT_ATOMS: atom_id res chain seq x y z
N SER A 1 33.38 1.26 26.40
CA SER A 1 32.18 0.41 26.49
C SER A 1 31.29 0.69 25.30
N SER A 2 31.14 -0.28 24.40
CA SER A 2 30.39 -0.18 23.14
C SER A 2 29.03 -0.84 23.34
N THR A 3 27.95 -0.06 23.28
CA THR A 3 26.58 -0.59 23.17
C THR A 3 26.34 -0.99 21.72
N ALA A 4 26.51 -2.27 21.43
CA ALA A 4 26.02 -2.87 20.19
C ALA A 4 24.50 -2.65 20.12
N GLY A 5 24.06 -1.93 19.09
CA GLY A 5 22.64 -1.86 18.75
C GLY A 5 22.14 -3.28 18.49
N ASN A 6 21.09 -3.68 19.21
CA ASN A 6 20.42 -4.96 18.99
C ASN A 6 20.02 -5.03 17.52
N ALA A 7 20.61 -5.95 16.76
CA ALA A 7 20.15 -6.26 15.42
C ALA A 7 18.74 -6.81 15.54
N VAL A 8 17.79 -6.18 14.84
CA VAL A 8 16.46 -6.76 14.61
C VAL A 8 16.70 -8.11 13.92
N PRO A 9 16.09 -9.22 14.36
CA PRO A 9 16.28 -10.50 13.70
C PRO A 9 15.92 -10.34 12.21
N ALA A 10 16.89 -10.61 11.34
CA ALA A 10 16.65 -10.69 9.91
C ALA A 10 15.72 -11.89 9.65
N PHE A 11 14.64 -11.67 8.91
CA PHE A 11 13.75 -12.75 8.45
C PHE A 11 14.30 -13.31 7.13
N GLU A 12 14.19 -14.63 6.93
CA GLU A 12 14.69 -15.31 5.73
C GLU A 12 13.75 -15.16 4.52
N SER A 13 12.47 -14.88 4.79
CA SER A 13 11.43 -14.64 3.79
C SER A 13 10.37 -13.69 4.34
N ILE A 14 9.74 -12.89 3.46
CA ILE A 14 8.63 -12.01 3.87
C ILE A 14 7.48 -12.88 4.41
N PRO A 15 6.98 -12.64 5.63
CA PRO A 15 5.87 -13.41 6.18
C PRO A 15 4.64 -13.34 5.30
N VAL A 16 3.93 -14.47 5.19
CA VAL A 16 2.66 -14.58 4.47
C VAL A 16 1.56 -14.89 5.48
N LEU A 17 0.50 -14.08 5.49
CA LEU A 17 -0.63 -14.23 6.41
C LEU A 17 -1.92 -14.55 5.65
N ASP A 18 -2.53 -15.68 5.98
CA ASP A 18 -3.81 -16.12 5.41
C ASP A 18 -4.97 -15.33 6.04
N LEU A 19 -5.61 -14.45 5.25
CA LEU A 19 -6.67 -13.57 5.71
C LEU A 19 -7.98 -14.31 5.99
N SER A 20 -8.20 -15.49 5.41
CA SER A 20 -9.41 -16.29 5.66
C SER A 20 -9.55 -16.71 7.13
N ARG A 21 -8.42 -16.86 7.86
CA ARG A 21 -8.38 -17.18 9.29
C ARG A 21 -9.04 -16.11 10.17
N LEU A 22 -9.14 -14.87 9.69
CA LEU A 22 -9.81 -13.79 10.40
C LEU A 22 -11.30 -14.06 10.61
N GLY A 23 -11.94 -14.71 9.63
CA GLY A 23 -13.34 -15.15 9.69
C GLY A 23 -13.55 -16.52 10.36
N GLY A 24 -12.47 -17.17 10.81
CA GLY A 24 -12.52 -18.49 11.44
C GLY A 24 -13.08 -18.51 12.87
N CYS A 25 -13.05 -19.69 13.50
CA CYS A 25 -13.51 -19.86 14.88
C CYS A 25 -12.60 -19.11 15.89
N GLY A 26 -13.02 -19.02 17.16
CA GLY A 26 -12.34 -18.22 18.19
C GLY A 26 -10.83 -18.49 18.31
N GLU A 27 -10.40 -19.76 18.26
CA GLU A 27 -8.98 -20.12 18.32
C GLU A 27 -8.23 -19.73 17.05
N GLN A 28 -8.81 -19.97 15.86
CA GLN A 28 -8.19 -19.61 14.58
C GLN A 28 -8.00 -18.09 14.45
N ARG A 29 -9.03 -17.34 14.83
CA ARG A 29 -8.98 -15.87 14.85
C ARG A 29 -7.97 -15.35 15.88
N ALA A 30 -7.93 -15.93 17.08
CA ALA A 30 -6.96 -15.56 18.10
C ALA A 30 -5.51 -15.81 17.62
N ALA A 31 -5.24 -16.94 16.99
CA ALA A 31 -3.94 -17.25 16.40
C ALA A 31 -3.57 -16.27 15.28
N PHE A 32 -4.51 -15.94 14.37
CA PHE A 32 -4.28 -14.94 13.33
C PHE A 32 -3.88 -13.58 13.90
N LEU A 33 -4.59 -13.12 14.95
CA LEU A 33 -4.29 -11.84 15.60
C LEU A 33 -2.94 -11.85 16.32
N ALA A 34 -2.56 -12.99 16.93
CA ALA A 34 -1.25 -13.15 17.55
C ALA A 34 -0.11 -13.11 16.51
N ASP A 35 -0.29 -13.78 15.36
CA ASP A 35 0.66 -13.74 14.24
C ASP A 35 0.79 -12.32 13.68
N LEU A 36 -0.35 -11.66 13.39
CA LEU A 36 -0.38 -10.29 12.88
C LEU A 36 0.35 -9.32 13.82
N ARG A 37 0.11 -9.43 15.13
CA ARG A 37 0.80 -8.61 16.13
C ARG A 37 2.31 -8.87 16.13
N THR A 38 2.72 -10.13 16.07
CA THR A 38 4.14 -10.53 16.09
C THR A 38 4.86 -10.00 14.85
N ILE A 39 4.27 -10.19 13.67
CA ILE A 39 4.81 -9.70 12.40
C ILE A 39 4.86 -8.17 12.41
N GLY A 40 3.80 -7.49 12.84
CA GLY A 40 3.74 -6.04 12.90
C GLY A 40 4.82 -5.43 13.80
N HIS A 41 5.12 -6.05 14.94
CA HIS A 41 6.17 -5.54 15.86
C HIS A 41 7.59 -5.91 15.45
N ASN A 42 7.81 -7.10 14.87
CA ASN A 42 9.15 -7.64 14.65
C ASN A 42 9.64 -7.52 13.21
N VAL A 43 8.73 -7.40 12.23
CA VAL A 43 9.04 -7.34 10.79
C VAL A 43 8.56 -6.01 10.19
N GLY A 44 7.35 -5.57 10.53
CA GLY A 44 6.76 -4.31 10.07
C GLY A 44 6.05 -4.38 8.71
N PHE A 45 6.12 -5.51 8.00
CA PHE A 45 5.41 -5.75 6.74
C PHE A 45 5.18 -7.24 6.48
N LEU A 46 4.23 -7.57 5.60
CA LEU A 46 3.84 -8.93 5.23
C LEU A 46 3.15 -8.98 3.86
N TYR A 47 3.08 -10.17 3.27
CA TYR A 47 2.09 -10.51 2.25
C TYR A 47 0.83 -11.07 2.87
N VAL A 48 -0.31 -10.89 2.21
CA VAL A 48 -1.57 -11.54 2.56
C VAL A 48 -2.02 -12.49 1.46
N THR A 49 -2.65 -13.60 1.82
CA THR A 49 -3.30 -14.55 0.89
C THR A 49 -4.76 -14.74 1.29
N ASN A 50 -5.58 -15.31 0.39
CA ASN A 50 -7.00 -15.56 0.62
C ASN A 50 -7.76 -14.30 1.09
N HIS A 51 -7.47 -13.17 0.43
CA HIS A 51 -8.05 -11.86 0.74
C HIS A 51 -9.30 -11.54 -0.09
N ASP A 52 -9.86 -12.53 -0.80
CA ASP A 52 -11.08 -12.46 -1.61
C ASP A 52 -11.09 -11.40 -2.74
N VAL A 53 -9.93 -10.82 -3.07
CA VAL A 53 -9.79 -9.95 -4.26
C VAL A 53 -9.40 -10.82 -5.44
N GLY A 54 -10.26 -10.89 -6.45
CA GLY A 54 -10.03 -11.69 -7.65
C GLY A 54 -8.85 -11.19 -8.48
N GLU A 55 -8.12 -12.11 -9.11
CA GLU A 55 -6.97 -11.80 -9.96
C GLU A 55 -7.32 -10.83 -11.10
N GLU A 56 -8.52 -10.99 -11.67
CA GLU A 56 -9.01 -10.10 -12.73
C GLU A 56 -9.14 -8.65 -12.25
N THR A 57 -9.62 -8.43 -11.02
CA THR A 57 -9.71 -7.08 -10.44
C THR A 57 -8.35 -6.43 -10.33
N CYS A 58 -7.34 -7.16 -9.84
CA CYS A 58 -5.96 -6.67 -9.76
C CYS A 58 -5.38 -6.35 -11.15
N ALA A 59 -5.60 -7.26 -12.12
CA ALA A 59 -5.13 -7.09 -13.49
C ALA A 59 -5.77 -5.87 -14.18
N GLN A 60 -7.09 -5.69 -14.00
CA GLN A 60 -7.81 -4.53 -14.54
C GLN A 60 -7.34 -3.22 -13.90
N ALA A 61 -7.13 -3.19 -12.57
CA ALA A 61 -6.61 -2.02 -11.87
C ALA A 61 -5.22 -1.62 -12.41
N LEU A 62 -4.31 -2.57 -12.58
CA LEU A 62 -2.99 -2.33 -13.16
C LEU A 62 -3.07 -1.86 -14.62
N ALA A 63 -3.94 -2.47 -15.41
CA ALA A 63 -4.16 -2.06 -16.81
C ALA A 63 -4.71 -0.63 -16.91
N MET A 64 -5.63 -0.24 -16.01
CA MET A 64 -6.16 1.12 -15.97
C MET A 64 -5.10 2.14 -15.54
N ALA A 65 -4.33 1.84 -14.50
CA ALA A 65 -3.21 2.69 -14.10
C ALA A 65 -2.21 2.88 -15.25
N THR A 66 -1.85 1.79 -15.94
CA THR A 66 -0.93 1.84 -17.09
C THR A 66 -1.47 2.72 -18.21
N LYS A 67 -2.77 2.59 -18.55
CA LYS A 67 -3.41 3.43 -19.57
C LYS A 67 -3.45 4.89 -19.16
N PHE A 68 -3.79 5.19 -17.91
CA PHE A 68 -3.85 6.54 -17.41
C PHE A 68 -2.48 7.23 -17.46
N PHE A 69 -1.42 6.58 -16.98
CA PHE A 69 -0.09 7.21 -16.94
C PHE A 69 0.54 7.37 -18.33
N ALA A 70 0.07 6.63 -19.33
CA ALA A 70 0.43 6.80 -20.73
C ALA A 70 -0.26 7.99 -21.43
N LEU A 71 -1.26 8.62 -20.79
CA LEU A 71 -1.90 9.84 -21.30
C LEU A 71 -0.91 11.01 -21.35
N SER A 72 -1.24 12.02 -22.15
CA SER A 72 -0.45 13.25 -22.18
C SER A 72 -0.44 13.96 -20.82
N ALA A 73 0.58 14.79 -20.58
CA ALA A 73 0.64 15.59 -19.36
C ALA A 73 -0.59 16.51 -19.20
N GLU A 74 -1.10 17.08 -20.30
CA GLU A 74 -2.29 17.92 -20.31
C GLU A 74 -3.53 17.15 -19.83
N GLU A 75 -3.75 15.95 -20.37
CA GLU A 75 -4.87 15.10 -19.97
C GLU A 75 -4.77 14.68 -18.51
N LYS A 76 -3.58 14.28 -18.03
CA LYS A 76 -3.38 13.94 -16.61
C LYS A 76 -3.62 15.14 -15.68
N MET A 77 -3.19 16.33 -16.09
CA MET A 77 -3.40 17.56 -15.32
C MET A 77 -4.85 18.03 -15.29
N SER A 78 -5.72 17.55 -16.17
CA SER A 78 -7.16 17.89 -16.15
C SER A 78 -7.85 17.50 -14.84
N ILE A 79 -7.31 16.51 -14.13
CA ILE A 79 -7.77 16.06 -12.81
C ILE A 79 -6.77 16.42 -11.70
N HIS A 80 -6.04 17.54 -11.80
CA HIS A 80 -5.05 17.91 -10.80
C HIS A 80 -5.62 17.91 -9.37
N HIS A 81 -4.86 17.37 -8.41
CA HIS A 81 -5.34 17.14 -7.04
C HIS A 81 -5.87 18.41 -6.34
N SER A 82 -5.29 19.58 -6.64
CA SER A 82 -5.72 20.86 -6.05
C SER A 82 -7.13 21.31 -6.50
N SER A 83 -7.68 20.69 -7.55
CA SER A 83 -9.04 20.96 -8.04
C SER A 83 -10.10 20.26 -7.19
N SER A 84 -9.69 19.34 -6.31
CA SER A 84 -10.58 18.63 -5.38
C SER A 84 -10.45 19.20 -3.96
N PRO A 85 -11.56 19.49 -3.25
CA PRO A 85 -11.52 19.87 -1.83
C PRO A 85 -10.88 18.81 -0.92
N ALA A 86 -10.87 17.55 -1.36
CA ALA A 86 -10.27 16.43 -0.66
C ALA A 86 -8.84 16.13 -1.15
N PHE A 87 -8.24 17.00 -1.95
CA PHE A 87 -6.92 16.82 -2.57
C PHE A 87 -6.79 15.52 -3.39
N ARG A 88 -7.90 15.06 -3.99
CA ARG A 88 -7.92 13.89 -4.88
C ARG A 88 -7.65 14.27 -6.31
N GLY A 89 -6.91 13.42 -7.01
CA GLY A 89 -6.57 13.62 -8.41
C GLY A 89 -5.09 13.37 -8.70
N TYR A 90 -4.64 13.87 -9.84
CA TYR A 90 -3.27 13.68 -10.31
C TYR A 90 -2.27 14.61 -9.60
N ILE A 91 -1.12 14.03 -9.27
CA ILE A 91 0.07 14.68 -8.72
C ILE A 91 1.22 14.42 -9.71
N ALA A 92 1.81 15.51 -10.20
CA ALA A 92 2.83 15.45 -11.24
C ALA A 92 4.13 14.82 -10.76
N HIS A 93 4.92 14.33 -11.72
CA HIS A 93 6.25 13.78 -11.48
C HIS A 93 7.13 14.74 -10.67
N ALA A 94 7.75 14.25 -9.59
CA ALA A 94 8.63 15.03 -8.71
C ALA A 94 7.96 16.22 -8.01
N ALA A 95 6.62 16.20 -7.85
CA ALA A 95 5.89 17.25 -7.15
C ALA A 95 5.96 17.13 -5.62
N GLU A 96 6.21 15.94 -5.08
CA GLU A 96 6.30 15.71 -3.64
C GLU A 96 7.75 15.54 -3.17
N ASN A 97 8.03 15.91 -1.91
CA ASN A 97 9.36 15.79 -1.32
C ASN A 97 9.33 14.91 -0.06
N THR A 98 10.19 13.89 0.01
CA THR A 98 10.44 13.07 1.20
C THR A 98 11.88 13.29 1.67
N GLY A 99 12.07 13.68 2.94
CA GLY A 99 13.41 13.98 3.47
C GLY A 99 14.11 15.17 2.80
N GLY A 100 13.33 16.07 2.17
CA GLY A 100 13.85 17.22 1.40
C GLY A 100 14.29 16.89 -0.03
N LEU A 101 14.13 15.64 -0.47
CA LEU A 101 14.41 15.21 -1.84
C LEU A 101 13.10 14.95 -2.59
N ALA A 102 13.08 15.28 -3.87
CA ALA A 102 11.92 15.04 -4.71
C ALA A 102 11.70 13.54 -4.94
N ASP A 103 10.46 13.11 -4.76
CA ASP A 103 10.03 11.74 -5.05
C ASP A 103 9.84 11.58 -6.56
N LEU A 104 10.67 10.76 -7.20
CA LEU A 104 10.63 10.52 -8.66
C LEU A 104 9.48 9.58 -9.05
N ARG A 105 8.25 10.00 -8.71
CA ARG A 105 6.99 9.34 -9.04
C ARG A 105 5.97 10.36 -9.52
N GLU A 106 5.06 9.90 -10.36
CA GLU A 106 3.74 10.52 -10.54
C GLU A 106 2.68 9.69 -9.81
N GLN A 107 1.56 10.30 -9.44
CA GLN A 107 0.57 9.68 -8.57
C GLN A 107 -0.85 10.12 -8.92
N VAL A 108 -1.83 9.26 -8.64
CA VAL A 108 -3.26 9.61 -8.63
C VAL A 108 -3.82 9.24 -7.26
N GLU A 109 -4.41 10.21 -6.58
CA GLU A 109 -5.12 10.00 -5.32
C GLU A 109 -6.62 9.85 -5.56
N PHE A 110 -7.19 8.80 -4.99
CA PHE A 110 -8.63 8.52 -5.03
C PHE A 110 -9.10 8.02 -3.66
N GLY A 111 -10.40 8.15 -3.41
CA GLY A 111 -11.03 7.72 -2.16
C GLY A 111 -12.54 7.73 -2.29
N VAL A 112 -13.25 7.39 -1.22
CA VAL A 112 -14.73 7.36 -1.20
C VAL A 112 -15.27 8.75 -1.43
N GLU A 113 -16.04 8.98 -2.48
CA GLU A 113 -16.73 10.26 -2.71
C GLU A 113 -17.60 10.59 -1.49
N SER A 114 -17.42 11.81 -0.94
CA SER A 114 -18.31 12.30 0.11
C SER A 114 -19.71 12.44 -0.48
N ALA A 115 -20.71 11.86 0.19
CA ALA A 115 -22.12 12.04 -0.14
C ALA A 115 -22.55 13.51 -0.04
#